data_AF-A0A945BGR1-F1
#
_entry.id   AF-A0A945BGR1-F1
#
_cell.length_a   1.000
_cell.length_b   1.000
_cell.length_c   1.000
_cell.angle_alpha   90.00
_cell.angle_beta   90.00
_cell.angle_gamma   90.00
#
_symmetry.space_group_name_H-M   'P 1'
#
loop_
_entity.id
_entity.type
_entity.pdbx_description
1 polymer ?
#
loop_
_entity_poly.entity_id
_entity_poly.type
_entity_poly.pdbx_seq_one_letter_code
_entity_poly.pdbx_strand_id
1 'polypeptide(L)'
;MKKLFLLFLFPLSAFSQYTSIPDTNFEQSLINYGYDLVKDGFVETSAIDTVTDLTINNNNISDLTGIESFIALQSLFCYDNNLSTLNLVNNTQLFEVTCSNNNLTSIDLRNGNNSGL
;
A
#
# COMPACT_ATOMS: atom_id res chain seq x y z
N MET A 1 -10.75 39.48 24.64
CA MET A 1 -11.51 38.24 24.87
C MET A 1 -10.52 37.11 25.10
N LYS A 2 -10.54 36.48 26.28
CA LYS A 2 -9.59 35.43 26.68
C LYS A 2 -9.85 34.18 25.82
N LYS A 3 -8.85 33.71 25.06
CA LYS A 3 -8.93 32.45 24.32
C LYS A 3 -8.77 31.31 25.33
N LEU A 4 -9.87 30.59 25.59
CA LEU A 4 -9.88 29.38 26.40
C LEU A 4 -9.41 28.22 25.50
N PHE A 5 -8.25 27.64 25.81
CA PHE A 5 -7.74 26.46 25.12
C PHE A 5 -8.27 25.23 25.86
N LEU A 6 -9.33 24.60 25.33
CA LEU A 6 -9.87 23.34 25.84
C LEU A 6 -9.00 22.20 25.29
N LEU A 7 -8.11 21.66 26.12
CA LEU A 7 -7.40 20.42 25.82
C LEU A 7 -8.36 19.25 26.11
N PHE A 8 -9.02 18.72 25.07
CA PHE A 8 -9.76 17.47 25.19
C PHE A 8 -8.77 16.31 25.14
N LEU A 9 -8.48 15.69 26.28
CA LEU A 9 -7.93 14.33 26.29
C LEU A 9 -9.06 13.38 25.93
N PHE A 10 -9.10 12.94 24.68
CA PHE A 10 -9.89 11.77 24.29
C PHE A 10 -9.19 10.50 24.80
N PRO A 11 -9.92 9.54 25.39
CA PRO A 11 -9.34 8.23 25.70
C PRO A 11 -8.87 7.59 24.39
N LEU A 12 -7.64 7.08 24.38
CA LEU A 12 -7.01 6.45 23.22
C LEU A 12 -7.67 5.08 22.98
N SER A 13 -8.86 5.08 22.40
CA SER A 13 -9.44 3.87 21.82
C SER A 13 -8.65 3.58 20.55
N ALA A 14 -7.73 2.61 20.60
CA ALA A 14 -7.09 2.09 19.40
C ALA A 14 -8.14 1.30 18.60
N PHE A 15 -8.87 2.00 17.74
CA PHE A 15 -9.62 1.33 16.68
C PHE A 15 -8.61 0.85 15.65
N SER A 16 -8.70 -0.43 15.28
CA SER A 16 -7.95 -0.94 14.14
C SER A 16 -8.38 -0.18 12.88
N GLN A 17 -7.40 0.34 12.15
CA GLN A 17 -7.62 1.01 10.87
C GLN A 17 -7.59 -0.04 9.76
N TYR A 18 -8.40 0.16 8.73
CA TYR A 18 -8.44 -0.70 7.55
C TYR A 18 -8.03 0.08 6.30
N THR A 19 -7.34 -0.61 5.40
CA THR A 19 -6.97 -0.15 4.07
C THR A 19 -7.86 -0.84 3.05
N SER A 20 -8.44 -0.06 2.13
CA SER A 20 -9.24 -0.58 1.01
C SER A 20 -8.35 -1.25 -0.03
N ILE A 21 -8.66 -2.49 -0.41
CA ILE A 21 -7.98 -3.30 -1.42
C ILE A 21 -9.02 -3.78 -2.46
N PRO A 22 -9.44 -2.90 -3.39
CA PRO A 22 -10.56 -3.20 -4.29
C PRO A 22 -10.25 -4.28 -5.34
N ASP A 23 -8.98 -4.47 -5.70
CA ASP A 23 -8.56 -5.55 -6.59
C ASP A 23 -8.51 -6.88 -5.83
N THR A 24 -9.45 -7.75 -6.15
CA THR A 24 -9.59 -9.06 -5.52
C THR A 24 -8.36 -9.97 -5.70
N ASN A 25 -7.52 -9.78 -6.73
CA ASN A 25 -6.30 -10.57 -6.89
C ASN A 25 -5.15 -9.99 -6.06
N PHE A 26 -5.10 -8.66 -5.89
CA PHE A 26 -4.19 -8.04 -4.95
C PHE A 26 -4.49 -8.49 -3.51
N GLU A 27 -5.75 -8.42 -3.10
CA GLU A 27 -6.20 -8.92 -1.78
C GLU A 27 -5.88 -10.41 -1.60
N GLN A 28 -6.15 -11.25 -2.61
CA GLN A 28 -5.80 -12.67 -2.55
C GLN A 28 -4.29 -12.88 -2.36
N SER A 29 -3.45 -12.02 -2.93
CA SER A 29 -2.00 -12.09 -2.71
C SER A 29 -1.67 -11.80 -1.24
N LEU A 30 -2.31 -10.81 -0.62
CA LEU A 30 -2.13 -10.50 0.81
C LEU A 30 -2.59 -11.64 1.72
N ILE A 31 -3.70 -12.29 1.40
CA ILE A 31 -4.15 -13.52 2.09
C ILE A 31 -3.09 -14.62 1.97
N ASN A 32 -2.53 -14.82 0.77
CA ASN A 32 -1.50 -15.84 0.54
C ASN A 32 -0.21 -15.56 1.34
N TYR A 33 0.10 -14.28 1.58
CA TYR A 33 1.19 -13.86 2.46
C TYR A 33 0.86 -13.95 3.96
N GLY A 34 -0.42 -14.13 4.31
CA GLY A 34 -0.88 -14.14 5.69
C GLY A 34 -1.08 -12.75 6.31
N TYR A 35 -1.11 -11.69 5.49
CA TYR A 35 -1.43 -10.32 5.93
C TYR A 35 -2.92 -10.07 6.07
N ASP A 36 -3.75 -10.96 5.51
CA ASP A 36 -5.20 -10.89 5.55
C ASP A 36 -5.81 -12.29 5.73
N LEU A 37 -7.04 -12.36 6.24
CA LEU A 37 -7.73 -13.58 6.62
C LEU A 37 -8.99 -13.86 5.80
N VAL A 38 -9.60 -12.80 5.26
CA VAL A 38 -10.84 -12.88 4.49
C VAL A 38 -10.69 -12.04 3.24
N LYS A 39 -11.55 -12.31 2.26
CA LYS A 39 -11.54 -11.60 0.98
C LYS A 39 -12.76 -10.69 0.92
N ASP A 40 -12.68 -9.54 1.58
CA ASP A 40 -13.78 -8.59 1.79
C ASP A 40 -13.54 -7.18 1.23
N GLY A 41 -12.42 -6.98 0.53
CA GLY A 41 -11.97 -5.71 -0.03
C GLY A 41 -11.19 -4.85 0.96
N PHE A 42 -10.80 -5.38 2.12
CA PHE A 42 -10.08 -4.62 3.15
C PHE A 42 -9.00 -5.46 3.82
N VAL A 43 -7.92 -4.79 4.23
CA VAL A 43 -6.90 -5.37 5.11
C VAL A 43 -6.70 -4.48 6.32
N GLU A 44 -6.43 -5.06 7.48
CA GLU A 44 -6.02 -4.28 8.65
C GLU A 44 -4.70 -3.55 8.34
N THR A 45 -4.67 -2.22 8.45
CA THR A 45 -3.52 -1.41 8.05
C THR A 45 -2.26 -1.78 8.82
N SER A 46 -2.38 -2.17 10.09
CA SER A 46 -1.26 -2.60 10.94
C SER A 46 -0.62 -3.93 10.50
N ALA A 47 -1.31 -4.71 9.66
CA ALA A 47 -0.77 -5.94 9.09
C ALA A 47 0.17 -5.68 7.91
N ILE A 48 0.04 -4.52 7.25
CA ILE A 48 0.78 -4.18 6.03
C ILE A 48 1.75 -3.00 6.19
N ASP A 49 1.57 -2.15 7.20
CA ASP A 49 2.37 -0.93 7.41
C ASP A 49 3.83 -1.21 7.81
N THR A 50 4.14 -2.44 8.23
CA THR A 50 5.48 -2.92 8.55
C THR A 50 6.14 -3.75 7.44
N VAL A 51 5.43 -4.03 6.34
CA VAL A 51 5.94 -4.85 5.24
C VAL A 51 7.01 -4.10 4.46
N THR A 52 8.20 -4.69 4.36
CA THR A 52 9.36 -4.09 3.67
C THR A 52 9.50 -4.57 2.23
N ASP A 53 9.02 -5.77 1.92
CA ASP A 53 9.20 -6.40 0.62
C ASP A 53 7.90 -7.04 0.16
N LEU A 54 7.47 -6.71 -1.05
CA LEU A 54 6.25 -7.25 -1.63
C LEU A 54 6.49 -7.75 -3.06
N THR A 55 6.23 -9.04 -3.27
CA THR A 55 6.38 -9.71 -4.56
C THR A 55 5.03 -10.28 -5.01
N ILE A 56 4.42 -9.70 -6.03
CA ILE A 56 3.03 -10.01 -6.46
C ILE A 56 2.94 -10.22 -7.97
N ASN A 57 3.93 -10.93 -8.50
CA ASN A 57 4.10 -11.13 -9.94
C ASN A 57 3.12 -12.16 -10.49
N ASN A 58 2.69 -11.99 -11.74
CA ASN A 58 1.86 -12.97 -12.46
C ASN A 58 0.56 -13.36 -11.70
N ASN A 59 -0.06 -12.38 -11.04
CA ASN A 59 -1.28 -12.58 -10.24
C ASN A 59 -2.53 -12.02 -10.91
N ASN A 60 -2.45 -11.58 -12.17
CA ASN A 60 -3.54 -10.92 -12.89
C ASN A 60 -4.10 -9.69 -12.15
N ILE A 61 -3.23 -8.94 -11.45
CA ILE A 61 -3.61 -7.74 -10.72
C ILE A 61 -3.79 -6.58 -11.71
N SER A 62 -4.89 -5.85 -11.59
CA SER A 62 -5.22 -4.71 -12.46
C SER A 62 -5.16 -3.36 -11.75
N ASP A 63 -5.28 -3.36 -10.43
CA ASP A 63 -5.26 -2.17 -9.58
C ASP A 63 -4.49 -2.47 -8.28
N LEU A 64 -3.56 -1.58 -7.91
CA LEU A 64 -2.78 -1.65 -6.66
C LEU A 64 -3.25 -0.63 -5.61
N THR A 65 -4.44 -0.06 -5.76
CA THR A 65 -5.06 0.78 -4.72
C THR A 65 -4.93 0.12 -3.35
N GLY A 66 -4.39 0.88 -2.39
CA GLY A 66 -4.07 0.41 -1.04
C GLY A 66 -2.58 0.17 -0.81
N ILE A 67 -1.77 0.05 -1.88
CA ILE A 67 -0.30 -0.02 -1.79
C ILE A 67 0.30 1.20 -1.08
N GLU A 68 -0.39 2.34 -1.09
CA GLU A 68 0.01 3.57 -0.39
C GLU A 68 0.06 3.41 1.14
N SER A 69 -0.57 2.36 1.69
CA SER A 69 -0.53 2.03 3.13
C SER A 69 0.67 1.18 3.53
N PHE A 70 1.46 0.68 2.57
CA PHE A 70 2.70 -0.06 2.82
C PHE A 70 3.83 0.95 3.07
N ILE A 71 3.77 1.66 4.20
CA ILE A 71 4.65 2.81 4.49
C ILE A 71 6.11 2.40 4.73
N ALA A 72 6.38 1.15 5.12
CA ALA A 72 7.72 0.61 5.30
C ALA A 72 8.30 -0.06 4.03
N LEU A 73 7.55 -0.08 2.92
CA LEU A 73 7.92 -0.80 1.70
C LEU A 73 9.20 -0.23 1.10
N GLN A 74 10.16 -1.11 0.87
CA GLN A 74 11.50 -0.85 0.34
C GLN A 74 11.66 -1.41 -1.07
N SER A 75 11.12 -2.61 -1.32
CA SER A 75 11.14 -3.26 -2.63
C SER A 75 9.75 -3.72 -3.06
N LEU A 76 9.34 -3.34 -4.27
CA LEU A 76 8.10 -3.78 -4.93
C LEU A 76 8.39 -4.49 -6.24
N PHE A 77 8.05 -5.78 -6.32
CA PHE A 77 8.08 -6.57 -7.54
C PHE A 77 6.65 -6.90 -7.96
N CYS A 78 6.21 -6.32 -9.08
CA CYS A 78 4.84 -6.43 -9.59
C CYS A 78 4.78 -6.78 -11.09
N TYR A 79 5.78 -7.48 -11.61
CA TYR A 79 5.89 -7.81 -13.03
C TYR A 79 4.85 -8.84 -13.49
N ASP A 80 4.58 -8.85 -14.81
CA ASP A 80 3.60 -9.74 -15.45
C ASP A 80 2.17 -9.57 -14.87
N ASN A 81 1.68 -8.33 -14.79
CA ASN A 81 0.33 -8.01 -14.34
C ASN A 81 -0.39 -7.14 -15.38
N ASN A 82 -1.58 -6.63 -15.05
CA ASN A 82 -2.43 -5.84 -15.94
C ASN A 82 -2.57 -4.38 -15.51
N LEU A 83 -1.61 -3.85 -14.74
CA LEU A 83 -1.69 -2.49 -14.19
C LEU A 83 -1.69 -1.44 -15.30
N SER A 84 -2.59 -0.45 -15.21
CA SER A 84 -2.66 0.69 -16.13
C SER A 84 -2.07 1.97 -15.54
N THR A 85 -2.09 2.08 -14.21
CA THR A 85 -1.53 3.18 -13.42
C THR A 85 -0.92 2.65 -12.14
N LEU A 86 0.09 3.34 -11.60
CA LEU A 86 0.69 3.00 -10.32
C LEU A 86 1.05 4.27 -9.55
N ASN A 87 0.50 4.42 -8.34
CA ASN A 87 0.76 5.55 -7.44
C ASN A 87 1.60 5.09 -6.25
N LEU A 88 2.79 5.66 -6.07
CA LEU A 88 3.73 5.27 -5.02
C LEU A 88 4.20 6.48 -4.19
N VAL A 89 3.48 7.61 -4.25
CA VAL A 89 3.88 8.86 -3.58
C VAL A 89 4.07 8.72 -2.07
N ASN A 90 3.28 7.85 -1.42
CA ASN A 90 3.36 7.62 0.03
C ASN A 90 4.39 6.57 0.44
N ASN A 91 4.95 5.81 -0.50
CA ASN A 91 5.95 4.77 -0.23
C ASN A 91 7.35 5.41 -0.19
N THR A 92 7.59 6.24 0.82
CA THR A 92 8.80 7.08 0.95
C THR A 92 10.08 6.29 1.24
N GLN A 93 9.94 5.05 1.73
CA GLN A 93 11.05 4.14 2.00
C GLN A 93 11.47 3.31 0.78
N LEU A 94 10.70 3.37 -0.31
CA LEU A 94 10.88 2.57 -1.51
C LEU A 94 12.15 2.99 -2.24
N PHE A 95 13.02 2.03 -2.56
CA PHE A 95 14.24 2.24 -3.34
C PHE A 95 14.40 1.25 -4.51
N GLU A 96 13.52 0.25 -4.61
CA GLU A 96 13.51 -0.70 -5.72
C GLU A 96 12.07 -1.00 -6.19
N VAL A 97 11.81 -0.80 -7.49
CA VAL A 97 10.51 -1.08 -8.12
C VAL A 97 10.72 -1.75 -9.45
N THR A 98 10.16 -2.96 -9.61
CA THR A 98 10.11 -3.65 -10.91
C THR A 98 8.69 -4.04 -11.24
N CYS A 99 8.13 -3.41 -12.28
CA CYS A 99 6.77 -3.65 -12.74
C CYS A 99 6.71 -3.82 -14.27
N SER A 100 7.73 -4.46 -14.84
CA SER A 100 7.80 -4.84 -16.25
C SER A 100 6.61 -5.72 -16.66
N ASN A 101 6.28 -5.75 -17.97
CA ASN A 101 5.16 -6.53 -18.50
C ASN A 101 3.83 -6.19 -17.82
N ASN A 102 3.54 -4.90 -17.75
CA ASN A 102 2.23 -4.33 -17.39
C ASN A 102 1.75 -3.42 -18.53
N ASN A 103 0.53 -2.88 -18.41
CA ASN A 103 -0.06 -1.92 -19.35
C ASN A 103 0.09 -0.47 -18.84
N LEU A 104 1.17 -0.16 -18.10
CA LEU A 104 1.34 1.10 -17.40
C LEU A 104 1.40 2.27 -18.40
N THR A 105 0.48 3.20 -18.25
CA THR A 105 0.46 4.49 -18.97
C THR A 105 0.97 5.64 -18.11
N SER A 106 0.96 5.45 -16.79
CA SER A 106 1.45 6.42 -15.81
C SER A 106 1.99 5.72 -14.57
N ILE A 107 3.10 6.23 -14.04
CA ILE A 107 3.65 5.84 -12.75
C ILE A 107 4.00 7.13 -11.98
N ASP A 108 3.53 7.24 -10.74
CA ASP A 108 3.83 8.37 -9.86
C ASP A 108 4.80 7.95 -8.75
N LEU A 109 6.08 8.25 -8.99
CA LEU A 109 7.18 7.99 -8.06
C LEU A 109 7.61 9.26 -7.32
N ARG A 110 6.76 10.27 -7.11
CA ARG A 110 7.15 11.49 -6.37
C ARG A 110 7.23 11.27 -4.85
N ASN A 111 7.84 10.17 -4.43
CA ASN A 111 7.96 9.70 -3.04
C ASN A 111 9.16 10.31 -2.28
N GLY A 112 9.99 11.10 -2.94
CA GLY A 112 11.15 11.76 -2.34
C GLY A 112 12.40 10.88 -2.17
N ASN A 113 12.38 9.61 -2.60
CA ASN A 113 13.47 8.64 -2.44
C ASN A 113 13.86 7.92 -3.75
N ASN A 114 13.94 8.67 -4.86
CA ASN A 114 14.27 8.10 -6.18
C ASN A 114 15.77 8.05 -6.50
N SER A 115 16.65 8.30 -5.53
CA SER A 115 18.09 8.41 -5.80
C SER A 115 18.77 7.08 -6.13
N GLY A 116 18.11 5.94 -5.84
CA GLY A 116 18.59 4.59 -6.13
C GLY A 116 17.71 3.76 -7.07
N LEU A 117 16.63 4.34 -7.59
CA LEU A 117 15.65 3.70 -8.50
C LEU A 117 16.09 3.79 -9.98
#